data_AF-A0A8T4NCI4-F1
#
_entry.id   AF-A0A8T4NCI4-F1
#
_cell.length_a   1.000
_cell.length_b   1.000
_cell.length_c   1.000
_cell.angle_alpha   90.00
_cell.angle_beta   90.00
_cell.angle_gamma   90.00
#
_symmetry.space_group_name_H-M   'P 1'
#
loop_
_entity.id
_entity.type
_entity.pdbx_description
1 polymer ?
#
loop_
_entity_poly.entity_id
_entity_poly.type
_entity_poly.pdbx_seq_one_letter_code
_entity_poly.pdbx_strand_id
1 'polypeptide(L)'
;MFENKEIIVKLSEEANEVFEELNKITGEEKQKGIESSFHQTLLRSIQRVRDLLKQNPFAGDQVPKRQMPEKYSDKYDAENVWRIELANRWRLVYTITGNQVEIITFIMDIYNHKDYDKVFGYKH
;
A
#
# COMPACT_ATOMS: atom_id res chain seq x y z
N MET A 1 13.71 -7.96 -16.20
CA MET A 1 13.75 -6.56 -15.70
C MET A 1 13.02 -5.70 -16.73
N PHE A 2 12.22 -4.73 -16.30
CA PHE A 2 11.53 -3.79 -17.20
C PHE A 2 12.55 -2.76 -17.71
N GLU A 3 13.48 -3.19 -18.56
CA GLU A 3 14.53 -2.32 -19.08
C GLU A 3 13.87 -1.16 -19.86
N ASN A 4 14.15 0.06 -19.42
CA ASN A 4 13.71 1.35 -19.97
C ASN A 4 12.33 1.90 -19.55
N LYS A 5 11.61 1.28 -18.60
CA LYS A 5 10.38 1.90 -18.06
C LYS A 5 10.62 2.64 -16.76
N GLU A 6 10.11 3.87 -16.66
CA GLU A 6 10.07 4.61 -15.40
C GLU A 6 9.03 3.99 -14.46
N ILE A 7 9.40 3.70 -13.22
CA ILE A 7 8.47 3.15 -12.22
C ILE A 7 8.14 4.26 -11.22
N ILE A 8 6.86 4.60 -11.15
CA ILE A 8 6.34 5.66 -10.29
C ILE A 8 5.43 5.05 -9.23
N VAL A 9 5.64 5.42 -7.96
CA VAL A 9 4.76 5.03 -6.86
C VAL A 9 4.01 6.25 -6.36
N LYS A 10 2.68 6.22 -6.48
CA LYS A 10 1.76 7.29 -6.06
C LYS A 10 0.84 6.79 -4.95
N LEU A 11 0.45 7.68 -4.04
CA LEU A 11 -0.51 7.41 -2.97
C LEU A 11 -1.85 8.07 -3.35
N SER A 12 -2.96 7.39 -3.06
CA SER A 12 -4.27 8.02 -2.97
C SER A 12 -4.33 8.98 -1.78
N GLU A 13 -5.40 9.77 -1.70
CA GLU A 13 -5.66 10.62 -0.54
C GLU A 13 -5.73 9.78 0.75
N GLU A 14 -6.48 8.67 0.73
CA GLU A 14 -6.67 7.78 1.88
C GLU A 14 -5.36 7.12 2.33
N ALA A 15 -4.57 6.63 1.37
CA ALA A 15 -3.28 6.03 1.69
C ALA A 15 -2.29 7.07 2.21
N ASN A 16 -2.36 8.31 1.71
CA ASN A 16 -1.52 9.40 2.16
C ASN A 16 -1.89 9.87 3.57
N GLU A 17 -3.18 9.94 3.91
CA GLU A 17 -3.65 10.26 5.27
C GLU A 17 -3.06 9.29 6.30
N VAL A 18 -3.16 7.99 6.05
CA VAL A 18 -2.57 6.95 6.91
C VAL A 18 -1.05 7.12 7.02
N PHE A 19 -0.39 7.42 5.92
CA PHE A 19 1.07 7.60 5.90
C PHE A 19 1.50 8.85 6.70
N GLU A 20 0.83 9.98 6.52
CA GLU A 20 1.13 11.23 7.21
C GLU A 20 0.83 11.15 8.71
N GLU A 21 -0.30 10.55 9.09
CA GLU A 21 -0.63 10.31 10.50
C GLU A 21 0.46 9.48 11.18
N LEU A 22 0.92 8.42 10.52
CA LEU A 22 1.98 7.55 11.06
C LEU A 22 3.33 8.26 11.14
N ASN A 23 3.69 9.10 10.16
CA ASN A 23 4.89 9.94 10.24
C ASN A 23 4.82 10.89 11.44
N LYS A 24 3.67 11.54 11.66
CA LYS A 24 3.47 12.44 12.81
C LYS A 24 3.65 11.69 14.14
N ILE A 25 2.95 10.57 14.32
CA ILE A 25 3.01 9.77 15.55
C ILE A 25 4.45 9.31 15.83
N THR A 26 5.13 8.77 14.82
CA THR A 26 6.51 8.29 14.98
C THR A 26 7.50 9.41 15.25
N GLY A 27 7.26 10.61 14.73
CA GLY A 27 8.01 11.82 15.05
C GLY A 27 7.88 12.19 16.52
N GLU A 28 6.66 12.22 17.06
CA GLU A 28 6.38 12.50 18.47
C GLU A 28 6.98 11.43 19.40
N GLU A 29 6.89 10.14 19.03
CA GLU A 29 7.49 9.04 19.78
C GLU A 29 9.01 9.19 19.89
N LYS A 30 9.69 9.52 18.79
CA LYS A 30 11.14 9.76 18.78
C LYS A 30 11.53 10.95 19.66
N GLN A 31 10.76 12.03 19.63
CA GLN A 31 10.98 13.19 20.50
C GLN A 31 10.86 12.83 21.99
N LYS A 32 10.02 11.85 22.32
CA LYS A 32 9.84 11.32 23.68
C LYS A 32 10.90 10.26 24.07
N GLY A 33 11.87 9.97 23.20
CA GLY A 33 12.89 8.96 23.45
C GLY A 33 12.40 7.51 23.28
N ILE A 34 11.26 7.30 22.62
CA ILE A 34 10.76 5.94 22.32
C ILE A 34 11.55 5.39 21.12
N GLU A 35 12.42 4.42 21.40
CA GLU A 35 13.33 3.83 20.40
C GLU A 35 12.64 2.80 19.47
N SER A 36 11.56 2.19 19.94
CA SER A 36 10.80 1.18 19.21
C SER A 36 9.33 1.21 19.60
N SER A 37 8.46 1.15 18.61
CA SER A 37 7.01 1.10 18.78
C SER A 37 6.37 0.37 17.61
N PHE A 38 5.13 -0.04 17.79
CA PHE A 38 4.30 -0.56 16.71
C PHE A 38 4.24 0.42 15.51
N HIS A 39 4.05 1.73 15.77
CA HIS A 39 3.94 2.75 14.74
C HIS A 39 5.23 2.88 13.92
N GLN A 40 6.38 2.87 14.60
CA GLN A 40 7.69 2.93 13.94
C GLN A 40 7.94 1.69 13.09
N THR A 41 7.59 0.50 13.59
CA THR A 41 7.72 -0.75 12.83
C THR A 41 6.82 -0.73 11.58
N LEU A 42 5.57 -0.28 11.71
CA LEU A 42 4.65 -0.17 10.58
C LEU A 42 5.16 0.84 9.54
N LEU A 43 5.64 2.01 9.97
CA LEU A 43 6.14 3.04 9.06
C LEU A 43 7.35 2.55 8.26
N ARG A 44 8.30 1.90 8.94
CA ARG A 44 9.47 1.28 8.29
C ARG A 44 9.02 0.20 7.28
N SER A 45 7.99 -0.57 7.60
CA SER A 45 7.43 -1.57 6.69
C SER A 45 6.81 -0.93 5.44
N ILE A 46 6.05 0.16 5.59
CA ILE A 46 5.45 0.89 4.46
C ILE A 46 6.56 1.48 3.57
N GLN A 47 7.56 2.13 4.16
CA GLN A 47 8.70 2.70 3.41
C GLN A 47 9.45 1.61 2.63
N ARG A 48 9.78 0.49 3.29
CA ARG A 48 10.43 -0.66 2.64
C ARG A 48 9.60 -1.19 1.46
N VAL A 49 8.29 -1.33 1.63
CA VAL A 49 7.40 -1.80 0.56
C VAL A 49 7.32 -0.78 -0.58
N ARG A 50 7.25 0.52 -0.30
CA ARG A 50 7.27 1.55 -1.35
C ARG A 50 8.56 1.48 -2.17
N ASP A 51 9.70 1.29 -1.54
CA ASP A 51 10.99 1.16 -2.24
C ASP A 51 11.10 -0.17 -3.01
N LEU A 52 10.51 -1.24 -2.49
CA LEU A 52 10.36 -2.50 -3.22
C LEU A 52 9.50 -2.32 -4.48
N LEU A 53 8.38 -1.61 -4.39
CA LEU A 53 7.47 -1.38 -5.52
C LEU A 53 8.10 -0.49 -6.61
N LYS A 54 9.01 0.43 -6.24
CA LYS A 54 9.83 1.17 -7.22
C LYS A 54 10.77 0.26 -8.02
N GLN A 55 11.19 -0.87 -7.46
CA GLN A 55 12.08 -1.83 -8.12
C GLN A 55 11.30 -2.92 -8.85
N ASN A 56 10.18 -3.35 -8.27
CA ASN A 56 9.31 -4.38 -8.80
C ASN A 56 7.84 -4.09 -8.43
N PRO A 57 7.05 -3.51 -9.37
CA PRO A 57 5.62 -3.25 -9.18
C PRO A 57 4.81 -4.51 -8.86
N PHE A 58 5.26 -5.69 -9.32
CA PHE A 58 4.57 -6.97 -9.19
C PHE A 58 5.00 -7.75 -7.94
N ALA A 59 5.59 -7.09 -6.95
CA ALA A 59 6.10 -7.75 -5.74
C ALA A 59 5.02 -8.22 -4.76
N GLY A 60 3.76 -7.79 -4.92
CA GLY A 60 2.62 -8.23 -4.13
C GLY A 60 1.91 -9.46 -4.71
N ASP A 61 0.83 -9.85 -4.04
CA ASP A 61 -0.10 -10.86 -4.52
C ASP A 61 -1.26 -10.18 -5.27
N GLN A 62 -1.53 -10.64 -6.49
CA GLN A 62 -2.70 -10.18 -7.22
C GLN A 62 -3.99 -10.74 -6.59
N VAL A 63 -4.95 -9.86 -6.33
CA VAL A 63 -6.29 -10.24 -5.87
C VAL A 63 -7.10 -10.74 -7.06
N PRO A 64 -7.71 -11.95 -6.98
CA PRO A 64 -8.59 -12.44 -8.04
C PRO A 64 -9.72 -11.45 -8.34
N LYS A 65 -10.03 -11.21 -9.62
CA LYS A 65 -11.07 -10.23 -10.03
C LYS A 65 -12.41 -10.43 -9.31
N ARG A 66 -12.84 -11.68 -9.08
CA ARG A 66 -14.07 -12.01 -8.34
C ARG A 66 -14.07 -11.61 -6.86
N GLN A 67 -12.90 -11.34 -6.28
CA GLN A 67 -12.70 -10.92 -4.89
C GLN A 67 -12.34 -9.43 -4.79
N MET A 68 -12.31 -8.72 -5.92
CA MET A 68 -11.99 -7.30 -5.97
C MET A 68 -13.20 -6.50 -5.50
N PRO A 69 -13.08 -5.67 -4.45
CA PRO A 69 -14.13 -4.76 -4.05
C PRO A 69 -14.44 -3.74 -5.16
N GLU A 70 -15.72 -3.56 -5.50
CA GLU A 70 -16.18 -2.64 -6.56
C GLU A 70 -15.75 -1.19 -6.32
N LYS A 71 -15.58 -0.79 -5.06
CA LYS A 71 -15.09 0.55 -4.71
C LYS A 71 -13.77 0.91 -5.41
N TYR A 72 -12.92 -0.08 -5.75
CA TYR A 72 -11.64 0.18 -6.40
C TYR A 72 -11.79 0.45 -7.89
N SER A 73 -12.69 -0.24 -8.58
CA SER A 73 -13.04 0.10 -9.96
C SER A 73 -13.79 1.43 -10.00
N ASP A 74 -14.74 1.65 -9.10
CA ASP A 74 -15.61 2.83 -9.14
C ASP A 74 -14.88 4.13 -8.82
N LYS A 75 -13.91 4.07 -7.89
CA LYS A 75 -13.21 5.26 -7.40
C LYS A 75 -11.90 5.54 -8.12
N TYR A 76 -11.16 4.50 -8.49
CA TYR A 76 -9.81 4.64 -9.02
C TYR A 76 -9.63 4.06 -10.43
N ASP A 77 -10.72 3.61 -11.06
CA ASP A 77 -10.70 2.94 -12.37
C ASP A 77 -9.72 1.74 -12.38
N ALA A 78 -9.63 1.04 -11.24
CA ALA A 78 -8.69 -0.04 -11.06
C ALA A 78 -9.15 -1.31 -11.80
N GLU A 79 -8.46 -1.66 -12.89
CA GLU A 79 -8.71 -2.93 -13.60
C GLU A 79 -8.11 -4.16 -12.91
N ASN A 80 -7.20 -3.93 -11.96
CA ASN A 80 -6.53 -4.95 -11.16
C ASN A 80 -6.27 -4.42 -9.74
N VAL A 81 -6.24 -5.33 -8.77
CA VAL A 81 -5.89 -5.03 -7.39
C VAL A 81 -4.81 -5.99 -6.93
N TRP A 82 -3.81 -5.45 -6.27
CA TRP A 82 -2.71 -6.15 -5.65
C TRP A 82 -2.71 -5.84 -4.16
N ARG A 83 -2.20 -6.78 -3.37
CA ARG A 83 -1.97 -6.60 -1.94
C ARG A 83 -0.55 -7.02 -1.60
N ILE A 84 0.04 -6.35 -0.63
CA ILE A 84 1.31 -6.77 -0.05
C ILE A 84 1.25 -6.62 1.47
N GLU A 85 1.71 -7.65 2.16
CA GLU A 85 1.72 -7.69 3.63
C GLU A 85 2.72 -6.66 4.19
N LEU A 86 2.28 -5.99 5.23
CA LEU A 86 3.06 -5.10 6.07
C LEU A 86 3.22 -5.71 7.47
N ALA A 87 4.02 -5.06 8.30
CA ALA A 87 4.16 -5.44 9.70
C ALA A 87 2.79 -5.54 10.41
N ASN A 88 2.68 -6.47 11.35
CA ASN A 88 1.51 -6.63 12.22
C ASN A 88 0.18 -6.90 11.49
N ARG A 89 0.22 -7.66 10.38
CA ARG A 89 -0.95 -8.02 9.56
C ARG A 89 -1.65 -6.82 8.93
N TRP A 90 -0.94 -5.71 8.77
CA TRP A 90 -1.38 -4.63 7.92
C TRP A 90 -1.15 -4.98 6.46
N ARG A 91 -1.90 -4.35 5.55
CA ARG A 91 -1.80 -4.60 4.12
C ARG A 91 -1.81 -3.28 3.38
N LEU A 92 -0.90 -3.17 2.42
CA LEU A 92 -0.92 -2.11 1.42
C LEU A 92 -1.62 -2.66 0.19
N VAL A 93 -2.64 -1.95 -0.28
CA VAL A 93 -3.46 -2.31 -1.43
C VAL A 93 -3.18 -1.32 -2.55
N TYR A 94 -2.90 -1.82 -3.74
CA TYR A 94 -2.50 -0.99 -4.88
C TYR A 94 -3.00 -1.55 -6.21
N THR A 95 -3.02 -0.71 -7.23
CA THR A 95 -3.22 -1.10 -8.63
C THR A 95 -1.96 -0.80 -9.43
N ILE A 96 -1.71 -1.61 -10.45
CA ILE A 96 -0.65 -1.36 -11.42
C ILE A 96 -1.32 -0.92 -12.73
N THR A 97 -0.97 0.27 -13.18
CA THR A 97 -1.35 0.79 -14.50
C THR A 97 -0.11 1.36 -15.19
N GLY A 98 -0.22 1.75 -16.45
CA GLY A 98 0.89 2.35 -17.18
C GLY A 98 0.80 2.16 -18.68
N ASN A 99 1.88 2.52 -19.36
CA ASN A 99 1.98 2.48 -20.80
C ASN A 99 3.35 1.93 -21.23
N GLN A 100 3.79 2.26 -22.45
CA GLN A 100 5.08 1.81 -22.97
C GLN A 100 6.29 2.48 -22.30
N VAL A 101 6.09 3.64 -21.67
CA VAL A 101 7.14 4.49 -21.09
C VAL A 101 7.18 4.37 -19.56
N GLU A 102 6.03 4.33 -18.90
CA GLU A 102 5.95 4.31 -17.43
C GLU A 102 5.08 3.15 -16.91
N ILE A 103 5.42 2.71 -15.69
CA ILE A 103 4.57 1.86 -14.85
C ILE A 103 4.24 2.65 -13.58
N ILE A 104 2.95 2.85 -13.33
CA ILE A 104 2.43 3.51 -12.15
C ILE A 104 1.90 2.45 -11.20
N THR A 105 2.53 2.37 -10.03
CA THR A 105 1.99 1.69 -8.86
C THR A 105 1.20 2.70 -8.04
N PHE A 106 -0.13 2.65 -8.14
CA PHE A 106 -1.02 3.55 -7.40
C PHE A 106 -1.54 2.85 -6.15
N ILE A 107 -1.04 3.29 -4.99
CA ILE A 107 -1.40 2.77 -3.68
C ILE A 107 -2.75 3.37 -3.30
N MET A 108 -3.79 2.55 -3.28
CA MET A 108 -5.18 2.98 -3.05
C MET A 108 -5.54 3.02 -1.57
N ASP A 109 -5.00 2.11 -0.77
CA ASP A 109 -5.31 2.00 0.66
C ASP A 109 -4.18 1.33 1.46
N ILE A 110 -4.15 1.63 2.76
CA ILE A 110 -3.31 0.96 3.75
C ILE A 110 -4.21 0.57 4.94
N TYR A 111 -4.41 -0.72 5.17
CA TYR A 111 -5.35 -1.23 6.16
C TYR A 111 -4.70 -2.08 7.24
N ASN A 112 -5.26 -2.02 8.44
CA ASN A 112 -5.10 -3.10 9.41
C ASN A 112 -5.88 -4.35 8.95
N HIS A 113 -5.63 -5.47 9.62
CA HIS A 113 -6.27 -6.75 9.28
C HIS A 113 -7.81 -6.69 9.27
N LYS A 114 -8.43 -6.03 10.27
CA LYS A 114 -9.89 -6.02 10.43
C LYS A 114 -10.56 -5.21 9.32
N ASP A 115 -10.03 -4.04 9.02
CA ASP A 115 -10.58 -3.18 7.98
C ASP A 115 -10.37 -3.80 6.59
N TYR A 116 -9.23 -4.45 6.39
CA TYR A 116 -8.98 -5.24 5.19
C TYR A 116 -10.04 -6.34 5.01
N ASP A 117 -10.28 -7.16 6.02
CA ASP A 117 -11.27 -8.24 5.91
C ASP A 117 -12.67 -7.71 5.63
N LYS A 118 -13.05 -6.61 6.28
CA LYS A 118 -14.33 -5.95 6.04
C LYS A 118 -14.47 -5.46 4.60
N VAL A 119 -13.45 -4.80 4.06
CA VAL A 119 -13.44 -4.27 2.69
C VAL A 119 -13.47 -5.39 1.65
N PHE A 120 -12.73 -6.49 1.90
CA PHE A 120 -12.63 -7.61 0.97
C PHE A 120 -13.64 -8.74 1.22
N GLY A 121 -14.55 -8.56 2.19
CA GLY A 121 -15.62 -9.51 2.50
C GLY A 121 -15.14 -10.84 3.09
N TYR A 122 -13.95 -10.90 3.69
CA TYR A 122 -13.46 -12.09 4.35
C TYR A 122 -14.14 -12.26 5.72
N LYS A 123 -14.56 -13.49 6.02
CA LYS A 123 -15.12 -13.88 7.31
C LYS A 123 -14.11 -14.81 7.98
N HIS A 124 -13.47 -14.35 9.05
CA HIS A 124 -12.66 -15.19 9.95
C HIS A 124 -13.48 -15.55 11.19
#